data_AF-A0A2D7M277-F1
#
_entry.id   AF-A0A2D7M277-F1
#
_cell.length_a   1.000
_cell.length_b   1.000
_cell.length_c   1.000
_cell.angle_alpha   90.00
_cell.angle_beta   90.00
_cell.angle_gamma   90.00
#
_symmetry.space_group_name_H-M   'P 1'
#
loop_
_entity.id
_entity.type
_entity.pdbx_description
1 polymer ?
#
loop_
_entity_poly.entity_id
_entity_poly.type
_entity_poly.pdbx_seq_one_letter_code
_entity_poly.pdbx_strand_id
1 'polypeptide(L)'
;MSFAYLLLLVWGTGIPTLEDSLSPVSLTTVDVVSHGWGDVSPKEVEKILLSVVSCMEKSTGVCVGENLRVEPSGGPVVLFKRDPDGSYRIRLNVSGRYWSQLIYQFSHEFGHVIARYKPDPGPQAWLEEAICEAMSFQVLKKLSVAWRNRPPFESLRNYAPHLSDYSILMSSRCVSVEPRDMAKWFSNHKTRLQVSRHDRELIRSFSRVFSKWLEEHPRLWALVPKLGRGQSTNEESICDRIDRWISPENPEEKEFADLLKNTLLGVPVQTESGSSKNQP
;
A
#
# COMPACT_ATOMS: atom_id res chain seq x y z
N MET A 1 -85.31 -6.75 -0.04
CA MET A 1 -84.12 -7.54 0.35
C MET A 1 -82.95 -7.03 -0.46
N SER A 2 -82.00 -6.34 0.16
CA SER A 2 -80.73 -5.97 -0.48
C SER A 2 -79.66 -5.95 0.60
N PHE A 3 -78.80 -6.97 0.59
CA PHE A 3 -77.65 -7.09 1.48
C PHE A 3 -76.44 -6.41 0.84
N ALA A 4 -75.76 -5.58 1.63
CA ALA A 4 -74.51 -4.91 1.29
C ALA A 4 -73.33 -5.91 1.29
N TYR A 5 -72.44 -5.80 0.31
CA TYR A 5 -71.11 -6.40 0.36
C TYR A 5 -70.06 -5.30 0.50
N LEU A 6 -69.33 -5.37 1.60
CA LEU A 6 -68.19 -4.52 1.97
C LEU A 6 -66.94 -5.10 1.30
N LEU A 7 -66.30 -4.33 0.40
CA LEU A 7 -65.00 -4.66 -0.20
C LEU A 7 -63.87 -4.19 0.71
N LEU A 8 -63.13 -5.12 1.32
CA LEU A 8 -61.90 -4.84 2.06
C LEU A 8 -60.72 -4.71 1.09
N LEU A 9 -60.17 -3.50 1.00
CA LEU A 9 -58.88 -3.22 0.34
C LEU A 9 -57.75 -3.61 1.28
N VAL A 10 -57.05 -4.71 0.98
CA VAL A 10 -55.77 -5.04 1.64
C VAL A 10 -54.68 -4.24 0.96
N TRP A 11 -54.13 -3.24 1.65
CA TRP A 11 -52.90 -2.58 1.25
C TRP A 11 -51.75 -3.53 1.54
N GLY A 12 -51.19 -4.13 0.50
CA GLY A 12 -49.93 -4.85 0.61
C GLY A 12 -48.81 -3.87 0.91
N THR A 13 -48.44 -3.74 2.17
CA THR A 13 -47.14 -3.16 2.54
C THR A 13 -46.08 -4.14 2.07
N GLY A 14 -45.56 -3.90 0.85
CA GLY A 14 -44.40 -4.62 0.35
C GLY A 14 -43.26 -4.48 1.35
N ILE A 15 -42.90 -5.57 2.00
CA ILE A 15 -41.65 -5.69 2.74
C ILE A 15 -40.56 -5.44 1.69
N PRO A 16 -39.67 -4.45 1.86
CA PRO A 16 -38.52 -4.33 0.99
C PRO A 16 -37.72 -5.61 1.20
N THR A 17 -37.63 -6.46 0.18
CA THR A 17 -36.70 -7.57 0.17
C THR A 17 -35.31 -6.98 0.40
N LEU A 18 -34.59 -7.56 1.36
CA LEU A 18 -33.19 -7.28 1.70
C LEU A 18 -32.28 -7.75 0.56
N GLU A 19 -32.54 -7.23 -0.63
CA GLU A 19 -31.68 -7.27 -1.80
C GLU A 19 -31.23 -5.82 -1.98
N ASP A 20 -30.64 -5.28 -0.89
CA ASP A 20 -29.89 -4.05 -0.93
C ASP A 20 -28.87 -4.18 -2.05
N SER A 21 -28.99 -3.26 -3.00
CA SER A 21 -28.09 -2.98 -4.12
C SER A 21 -26.62 -3.24 -3.79
N LEU A 22 -26.15 -4.46 -3.98
CA LEU A 22 -24.73 -4.74 -4.15
C LEU A 22 -24.40 -4.33 -5.59
N SER A 23 -23.94 -3.08 -5.75
CA SER A 23 -23.17 -2.72 -6.94
C SER A 23 -22.13 -3.82 -7.17
N PRO A 24 -22.01 -4.40 -8.38
CA PRO A 24 -21.03 -5.45 -8.62
C PRO A 24 -19.66 -4.93 -8.18
N VAL A 25 -18.98 -5.66 -7.29
CA VAL A 25 -17.64 -5.30 -6.85
C VAL A 25 -16.76 -5.31 -8.09
N SER A 26 -16.42 -4.13 -8.58
CA SER A 26 -15.52 -3.97 -9.71
C SER A 26 -14.17 -4.56 -9.33
N LEU A 27 -13.59 -5.36 -10.23
CA LEU A 27 -12.28 -5.96 -10.03
C LEU A 27 -11.19 -5.00 -10.49
N THR A 28 -10.08 -4.97 -9.77
CA THR A 28 -8.88 -4.28 -10.25
C THR A 28 -8.35 -4.97 -11.50
N THR A 29 -8.23 -4.22 -12.59
CA THR A 29 -7.75 -4.71 -13.89
C THR A 29 -6.45 -4.01 -14.27
N VAL A 30 -5.68 -4.61 -15.18
CA VAL A 30 -4.40 -4.06 -15.63
C VAL A 30 -4.41 -4.01 -17.15
N ASP A 31 -4.39 -2.79 -17.69
CA ASP A 31 -4.29 -2.53 -19.12
C ASP A 31 -2.85 -2.15 -19.47
N VAL A 32 -2.12 -3.10 -20.08
CA VAL A 32 -0.74 -2.88 -20.50
C VAL A 32 -0.71 -2.29 -21.92
N VAL A 33 0.01 -1.18 -22.12
CA VAL A 33 0.15 -0.59 -23.47
C VAL A 33 0.82 -1.55 -24.45
N SER A 34 0.44 -1.48 -25.73
CA SER A 34 0.77 -2.49 -26.73
C SER A 34 2.24 -2.59 -27.16
N HIS A 35 3.06 -1.57 -26.88
CA HIS A 35 4.44 -1.47 -27.37
C HIS A 35 5.39 -0.94 -26.28
N GLY A 36 6.71 -1.05 -26.51
CA GLY A 36 7.76 -0.50 -25.64
C GLY A 36 8.32 -1.48 -24.59
N TRP A 37 7.79 -2.71 -24.53
CA TRP A 37 8.20 -3.74 -23.58
C TRP A 37 9.39 -4.60 -24.06
N GLY A 38 10.05 -4.25 -25.16
CA GLY A 38 11.16 -5.05 -25.70
C GLY A 38 10.66 -6.34 -26.35
N ASP A 39 11.16 -7.49 -25.90
CA ASP A 39 10.91 -8.80 -26.50
C ASP A 39 9.86 -9.65 -25.75
N VAL A 40 9.05 -9.00 -24.90
CA VAL A 40 7.97 -9.65 -24.14
C VAL A 40 6.61 -9.12 -24.58
N SER A 41 5.60 -9.99 -24.56
CA SER A 41 4.24 -9.59 -24.95
C SER A 41 3.55 -8.77 -23.85
N PRO A 42 2.67 -7.83 -24.20
CA PRO A 42 1.85 -7.11 -23.22
C PRO A 42 1.06 -8.03 -22.29
N LYS A 43 0.60 -9.19 -22.79
CA LYS A 43 -0.12 -10.20 -22.02
C LYS A 43 0.76 -10.91 -20.98
N GLU A 44 2.05 -11.07 -21.25
CA GLU A 44 3.00 -11.57 -20.25
C GLU A 44 3.20 -10.57 -19.12
N VAL A 45 3.39 -9.30 -19.47
CA VAL A 45 3.51 -8.21 -18.52
C VAL A 45 2.25 -8.12 -17.65
N GLU A 46 1.07 -8.10 -18.27
CA GLU A 46 -0.23 -8.05 -17.60
C GLU A 46 -0.36 -9.14 -16.53
N LYS A 47 -0.08 -10.39 -16.88
CA LYS A 47 -0.15 -11.52 -15.94
C LYS A 47 0.82 -11.37 -14.75
N ILE A 48 2.01 -10.81 -14.99
CA ILE A 48 2.98 -10.54 -13.92
C ILE A 48 2.46 -9.42 -13.01
N LEU A 49 1.94 -8.34 -13.58
CA LEU A 49 1.40 -7.21 -12.82
C LEU A 49 0.15 -7.61 -12.02
N LEU A 50 -0.73 -8.45 -12.57
CA LEU A 50 -1.86 -9.03 -11.84
C LEU A 50 -1.42 -9.89 -10.64
N SER A 51 -0.24 -10.53 -10.70
CA SER A 51 0.30 -11.23 -9.53
C SER A 51 0.70 -10.27 -8.41
N VAL A 52 1.17 -9.06 -8.75
CA VAL A 52 1.44 -7.98 -7.80
C VAL A 52 0.15 -7.44 -7.21
N VAL A 53 -0.85 -7.13 -8.05
CA VAL A 53 -2.18 -6.67 -7.62
C VAL A 53 -2.78 -7.66 -6.62
N SER A 54 -2.87 -8.94 -6.99
CA SER A 54 -3.41 -9.98 -6.11
C SER A 54 -2.64 -10.08 -4.79
N CYS A 55 -1.30 -9.99 -4.82
CA CYS A 55 -0.49 -10.04 -3.61
C CYS A 55 -0.76 -8.84 -2.68
N MET A 56 -0.83 -7.62 -3.22
CA MET A 56 -0.97 -6.40 -2.44
C MET A 56 -2.41 -6.21 -1.93
N GLU A 57 -3.42 -6.47 -2.75
CA GLU A 57 -4.82 -6.39 -2.33
C GLU A 57 -5.15 -7.42 -1.26
N LYS A 58 -4.66 -8.66 -1.40
CA LYS A 58 -4.79 -9.69 -0.37
C LYS A 58 -4.09 -9.28 0.94
N SER A 59 -2.92 -8.64 0.85
CA SER A 59 -2.17 -8.24 2.04
C SER A 59 -2.83 -7.07 2.75
N THR A 60 -3.35 -6.10 2.00
CA THR A 60 -3.95 -4.85 2.52
C THR A 60 -5.43 -4.98 2.88
N GLY A 61 -6.10 -6.02 2.37
CA GLY A 61 -7.54 -6.23 2.57
C GLY A 61 -8.41 -5.26 1.76
N VAL A 62 -7.85 -4.56 0.76
CA VAL A 62 -8.57 -3.61 -0.09
C VAL A 62 -8.50 -4.06 -1.54
N CYS A 63 -9.64 -4.03 -2.22
CA CYS A 63 -9.71 -4.08 -3.68
C CYS A 63 -9.84 -2.66 -4.21
N VAL A 64 -8.94 -2.25 -5.12
CA VAL A 64 -8.97 -0.91 -5.73
C VAL A 64 -10.17 -0.78 -6.67
N GLY A 65 -10.53 -1.86 -7.37
CA GLY A 65 -11.74 -1.96 -8.19
C GLY A 65 -11.74 -1.08 -9.44
N GLU A 66 -10.56 -0.65 -9.89
CA GLU A 66 -10.37 0.27 -11.00
C GLU A 66 -9.32 -0.29 -11.96
N ASN A 67 -9.30 0.24 -13.18
CA ASN A 67 -8.30 -0.13 -14.17
C ASN A 67 -6.97 0.60 -13.94
N LEU A 68 -5.87 -0.14 -14.08
CA LEU A 68 -4.50 0.33 -14.00
C LEU A 68 -3.88 0.29 -15.40
N ARG A 69 -3.76 1.45 -16.06
CA ARG A 69 -3.05 1.57 -17.33
C ARG A 69 -1.56 1.70 -17.10
N VAL A 70 -0.78 0.76 -17.64
CA VAL A 70 0.65 0.67 -17.36
C VAL A 70 1.50 0.87 -18.62
N GLU A 71 2.45 1.79 -18.52
CA GLU A 71 3.41 2.17 -19.57
C GLU A 71 4.85 1.79 -19.17
N PRO A 72 5.70 1.32 -20.10
CA PRO A 72 7.06 0.85 -19.79
C PRO A 72 8.07 1.98 -19.57
N SER A 73 7.73 3.23 -19.93
CA SER A 73 8.65 4.37 -19.94
C SER A 73 8.01 5.65 -19.39
N GLY A 74 8.87 6.62 -19.04
CA GLY A 74 8.43 7.92 -18.49
C GLY A 74 8.18 7.92 -16.98
N GLY A 75 8.64 6.89 -16.26
CA GLY A 75 8.55 6.77 -14.81
C GLY A 75 9.83 6.24 -14.14
N PRO A 76 9.74 5.60 -12.95
CA PRO A 76 8.52 5.19 -12.27
C PRO A 76 7.71 6.37 -11.70
N VAL A 77 6.39 6.40 -11.95
CA VAL A 77 5.44 7.39 -11.41
C VAL A 77 3.99 6.97 -11.63
N VAL A 78 3.11 7.17 -10.65
CA VAL A 78 1.65 7.22 -10.83
C VAL A 78 1.19 8.66 -11.09
N LEU A 79 0.40 8.88 -12.15
CA LEU A 79 -0.11 10.21 -12.47
C LEU A 79 -1.36 10.55 -11.66
N PHE A 80 -1.32 11.68 -10.94
CA PHE A 80 -2.48 12.22 -10.20
C PHE A 80 -3.73 12.37 -11.05
N LYS A 81 -3.57 12.81 -12.29
CA LYS A 81 -4.68 12.95 -13.22
C LYS A 81 -5.10 11.57 -13.71
N ARG A 82 -6.31 11.19 -13.31
CA ARG A 82 -7.02 9.99 -13.81
C ARG A 82 -7.42 10.20 -15.27
N ASP A 83 -7.54 9.10 -16.00
CA ASP A 83 -8.09 9.14 -17.35
C ASP A 83 -9.61 9.46 -17.34
N PRO A 84 -10.22 9.85 -18.47
CA PRO A 84 -11.64 10.20 -18.52
C PRO A 84 -12.60 9.12 -18.03
N ASP A 85 -12.20 7.86 -18.13
CA ASP A 85 -12.97 6.70 -17.66
C ASP A 85 -12.66 6.31 -16.22
N GLY A 86 -11.90 7.14 -15.50
CA GLY A 86 -11.52 6.90 -14.12
C GLY A 86 -10.23 6.10 -13.97
N SER A 87 -9.59 5.55 -15.01
CA SER A 87 -8.41 4.68 -14.81
C SER A 87 -7.20 5.39 -14.18
N TYR A 88 -6.38 4.65 -13.41
CA TYR A 88 -5.06 5.10 -12.99
C TYR A 88 -4.07 4.96 -14.16
N ARG A 89 -3.13 5.90 -14.29
CA ARG A 89 -2.02 5.78 -15.22
C ARG A 89 -0.71 5.65 -14.46
N ILE A 90 -0.03 4.54 -14.65
CA ILE A 90 1.26 4.20 -14.04
C ILE A 90 2.31 4.10 -15.13
N ARG A 91 3.37 4.89 -15.01
CA ARG A 91 4.54 4.82 -15.89
C ARG A 91 5.67 4.17 -15.14
N LEU A 92 6.41 3.31 -15.82
CA LEU A 92 7.57 2.62 -15.29
C LEU A 92 8.83 3.04 -16.06
N ASN A 93 9.95 2.40 -15.77
CA ASN A 93 11.17 2.45 -16.56
C ASN A 93 11.78 1.05 -16.61
N VAL A 94 11.23 0.22 -17.49
CA VAL A 94 11.57 -1.19 -17.64
C VAL A 94 11.23 -1.67 -19.06
N SER A 95 12.05 -2.56 -19.62
CA SER A 95 11.83 -3.15 -20.95
C SER A 95 12.46 -4.54 -21.01
N GLY A 96 11.83 -5.50 -21.65
CA GLY A 96 12.26 -6.90 -21.72
C GLY A 96 11.96 -7.67 -20.43
N ARG A 97 12.73 -8.75 -20.18
CA ARG A 97 12.49 -9.72 -19.09
C ARG A 97 13.07 -9.31 -17.72
N TYR A 98 13.21 -8.02 -17.42
CA TYR A 98 13.65 -7.57 -16.08
C TYR A 98 12.49 -7.64 -15.07
N TRP A 99 11.96 -8.85 -14.83
CA TRP A 99 10.76 -9.07 -14.03
C TRP A 99 10.88 -8.59 -12.59
N SER A 100 12.04 -8.77 -11.94
CA SER A 100 12.24 -8.23 -10.60
C SER A 100 12.14 -6.70 -10.56
N GLN A 101 12.66 -6.00 -11.58
CA GLN A 101 12.56 -4.55 -11.69
C GLN A 101 11.13 -4.10 -12.00
N LEU A 102 10.43 -4.81 -12.90
CA LEU A 102 9.01 -4.58 -13.22
C LEU A 102 8.16 -4.66 -11.94
N ILE A 103 8.28 -5.76 -11.21
CA ILE A 103 7.54 -6.01 -9.96
C ILE A 103 7.87 -4.94 -8.93
N TYR A 104 9.16 -4.63 -8.74
CA TYR A 104 9.60 -3.63 -7.79
C TYR A 104 9.02 -2.24 -8.08
N GLN A 105 9.17 -1.74 -9.31
CA GLN A 105 8.68 -0.41 -9.68
C GLN A 105 7.15 -0.35 -9.63
N PHE A 106 6.47 -1.36 -10.16
CA PHE A 106 5.01 -1.38 -10.15
C PHE A 106 4.44 -1.50 -8.73
N SER A 107 5.08 -2.27 -7.83
CA SER A 107 4.66 -2.35 -6.43
C SER A 107 4.74 -0.99 -5.72
N HIS A 108 5.74 -0.17 -6.05
CA HIS A 108 5.89 1.17 -5.50
C HIS A 108 4.74 2.07 -5.94
N GLU A 109 4.50 2.15 -7.26
CA GLU A 109 3.46 3.02 -7.81
C GLU A 109 2.05 2.54 -7.47
N PHE A 110 1.81 1.22 -7.44
CA PHE A 110 0.55 0.67 -6.98
C PHE A 110 0.36 0.87 -5.46
N GLY A 111 1.45 0.93 -4.70
CA GLY A 111 1.44 1.33 -3.28
C GLY A 111 0.84 2.71 -3.09
N HIS A 112 1.23 3.69 -3.91
CA HIS A 112 0.65 5.04 -3.91
C HIS A 112 -0.86 5.02 -4.23
N VAL A 113 -1.28 4.22 -5.22
CA VAL A 113 -2.71 4.02 -5.54
C VAL A 113 -3.49 3.51 -4.33
N ILE A 114 -3.01 2.44 -3.69
CA ILE A 114 -3.63 1.88 -2.47
C ILE A 114 -3.65 2.92 -1.36
N ALA A 115 -2.56 3.66 -1.17
CA ALA A 115 -2.42 4.71 -0.17
C ALA A 115 -3.31 5.94 -0.43
N ARG A 116 -4.01 6.02 -1.56
CA ARG A 116 -4.84 7.17 -1.96
C ARG A 116 -4.03 8.47 -2.02
N TYR A 117 -2.85 8.38 -2.63
CA TYR A 117 -1.89 9.45 -2.85
C TYR A 117 -2.53 10.81 -3.19
N LYS A 118 -1.91 11.89 -2.71
CA LYS A 118 -2.42 13.27 -2.82
C LYS A 118 -1.46 14.18 -3.58
N PRO A 119 -1.96 15.13 -4.39
CA PRO A 119 -1.12 16.03 -5.18
C PRO A 119 -0.25 16.93 -4.29
N ASP A 120 -0.75 17.29 -3.11
CA ASP A 120 -0.02 18.04 -2.09
C ASP A 120 0.08 17.22 -0.78
N PRO A 121 1.07 16.32 -0.70
CA PRO A 121 1.23 15.43 0.45
C PRO A 121 1.87 16.09 1.68
N GLY A 122 2.29 17.35 1.58
CA GLY A 122 2.90 18.09 2.67
C GLY A 122 4.37 17.74 2.96
N PRO A 123 4.96 18.31 4.02
CA PRO A 123 6.37 18.18 4.34
C PRO A 123 6.80 16.75 4.73
N GLN A 124 5.85 15.89 5.11
CA GLN A 124 6.13 14.51 5.53
C GLN A 124 5.87 13.47 4.42
N ALA A 125 5.84 13.90 3.15
CA ALA A 125 5.61 13.03 1.99
C ALA A 125 6.63 11.87 1.87
N TRP A 126 7.85 12.06 2.38
CA TRP A 126 8.89 11.04 2.39
C TRP A 126 8.45 9.75 3.10
N LEU A 127 7.52 9.83 4.06
CA LEU A 127 7.03 8.65 4.79
C LEU A 127 6.23 7.73 3.86
N GLU A 128 5.40 8.30 2.98
CA GLU A 128 4.64 7.53 2.00
C GLU A 128 5.55 6.85 0.99
N GLU A 129 6.54 7.56 0.49
CA GLU A 129 7.57 7.03 -0.40
C GLU A 129 8.33 5.86 0.26
N ALA A 130 8.68 5.99 1.55
CA ALA A 130 9.37 4.94 2.27
C ALA A 130 8.51 3.70 2.53
N ILE A 131 7.21 3.88 2.78
CA ILE A 131 6.27 2.77 2.93
C ILE A 131 6.06 2.06 1.58
N CYS A 132 5.89 2.79 0.47
CA CYS A 132 5.75 2.20 -0.87
C CYS A 132 7.02 1.43 -1.30
N GLU A 133 8.20 1.95 -0.97
CA GLU A 133 9.48 1.27 -1.19
C GLU A 133 9.57 0.00 -0.33
N ALA A 134 9.17 0.06 0.95
CA ALA A 134 9.14 -1.10 1.84
C ALA A 134 8.17 -2.21 1.37
N MET A 135 7.00 -1.82 0.86
CA MET A 135 6.04 -2.74 0.24
C MET A 135 6.66 -3.44 -0.96
N SER A 136 7.40 -2.73 -1.80
CA SER A 136 8.08 -3.29 -2.98
C SER A 136 9.07 -4.41 -2.60
N PHE A 137 9.83 -4.24 -1.51
CA PHE A 137 10.68 -5.31 -0.99
C PHE A 137 9.87 -6.54 -0.56
N GLN A 138 8.78 -6.33 0.17
CA GLN A 138 7.98 -7.44 0.68
C GLN A 138 7.17 -8.15 -0.39
N VAL A 139 6.68 -7.44 -1.41
CA VAL A 139 6.00 -8.05 -2.56
C VAL A 139 6.96 -8.97 -3.29
N LEU A 140 8.19 -8.55 -3.56
CA LEU A 140 9.22 -9.40 -4.18
C LEU A 140 9.46 -10.68 -3.36
N LYS A 141 9.62 -10.57 -2.04
CA LYS A 141 9.78 -11.74 -1.15
C LYS A 141 8.56 -12.67 -1.18
N LYS A 142 7.35 -12.12 -1.05
CA LYS A 142 6.09 -12.89 -1.08
C LYS A 142 5.91 -13.60 -2.42
N LEU A 143 6.16 -12.92 -3.53
CA LEU A 143 6.10 -13.51 -4.87
C LEU A 143 7.21 -14.53 -5.09
N SER A 144 8.40 -14.35 -4.53
CA SER A 144 9.47 -15.37 -4.54
C SER A 144 9.00 -16.70 -3.96
N VAL A 145 8.25 -16.68 -2.86
CA VAL A 145 7.68 -17.90 -2.26
C VAL A 145 6.52 -18.42 -3.10
N ALA A 146 5.61 -17.55 -3.54
CA ALA A 146 4.43 -17.95 -4.31
C ALA A 146 4.81 -18.59 -5.66
N TRP A 147 5.75 -18.01 -6.38
CA TRP A 147 6.14 -18.45 -7.73
C TRP A 147 6.89 -19.78 -7.74
N ARG A 148 7.47 -20.23 -6.62
CA ARG A 148 8.00 -21.60 -6.50
C ARG A 148 6.91 -22.66 -6.63
N ASN A 149 5.68 -22.32 -6.26
CA ASN A 149 4.54 -23.24 -6.25
C ASN A 149 3.56 -22.98 -7.39
N ARG A 150 3.21 -21.70 -7.63
CA ARG A 150 2.21 -21.26 -8.60
C ARG A 150 2.67 -19.95 -9.27
N PRO A 151 3.66 -20.00 -10.17
CA PRO A 151 4.06 -18.82 -10.93
C PRO A 151 2.98 -18.45 -11.96
N PRO A 152 2.95 -17.20 -12.47
CA PRO A 152 2.04 -16.80 -13.54
C PRO A 152 2.29 -17.55 -14.86
N PHE A 153 3.52 -18.05 -15.03
CA PHE A 153 3.94 -18.94 -16.11
C PHE A 153 4.87 -20.01 -15.55
N GLU A 154 4.71 -21.26 -15.99
CA GLU A 154 5.53 -22.37 -15.52
C GLU A 154 7.04 -22.13 -15.71
N SER A 155 7.42 -21.48 -16.82
CA SER A 155 8.80 -21.10 -17.12
C SER A 155 9.43 -20.15 -16.09
N LEU A 156 8.64 -19.47 -15.27
CA LEU A 156 9.11 -18.56 -14.22
C LEU A 156 9.28 -19.22 -12.85
N ARG A 157 8.97 -20.52 -12.70
CA ARG A 157 9.16 -21.23 -11.43
C ARG A 157 10.60 -21.13 -10.92
N ASN A 158 11.56 -21.36 -11.82
CA ASN A 158 12.99 -21.27 -11.51
C ASN A 158 13.50 -19.83 -11.40
N TYR A 159 12.72 -18.84 -11.87
CA TYR A 159 13.04 -17.42 -11.69
C TYR A 159 12.71 -16.94 -10.28
N ALA A 160 11.84 -17.65 -9.54
CA ALA A 160 11.33 -17.21 -8.25
C ALA A 160 12.40 -16.76 -7.23
N PRO A 161 13.57 -17.43 -7.07
CA PRO A 161 14.63 -16.96 -6.17
C PRO A 161 15.16 -15.56 -6.50
N HIS A 162 15.24 -15.19 -7.79
CA HIS A 162 15.74 -13.88 -8.24
C HIS A 162 14.86 -12.70 -7.80
N LEU A 163 13.59 -12.95 -7.47
CA LEU A 163 12.74 -11.92 -6.86
C LEU A 163 13.25 -11.56 -5.46
N SER A 164 13.58 -12.56 -4.65
CA SER A 164 14.14 -12.34 -3.31
C SER A 164 15.54 -11.71 -3.39
N ASP A 165 16.39 -12.17 -4.31
CA ASP A 165 17.72 -11.59 -4.52
C ASP A 165 17.64 -10.10 -4.87
N TYR A 166 16.68 -9.73 -5.72
CA TYR A 166 16.47 -8.33 -6.07
C TYR A 166 15.95 -7.49 -4.90
N SER A 167 15.08 -8.04 -4.05
CA SER A 167 14.67 -7.37 -2.81
C SER A 167 15.87 -7.09 -1.91
N ILE A 168 16.78 -8.07 -1.76
CA ILE A 168 17.99 -7.93 -0.95
C ILE A 168 18.91 -6.86 -1.57
N LEU A 169 19.18 -6.96 -2.88
CA LEU A 169 19.99 -6.01 -3.63
C LEU A 169 19.47 -4.58 -3.50
N MET A 170 18.17 -4.37 -3.65
CA MET A 170 17.61 -3.03 -3.55
C MET A 170 17.70 -2.54 -2.11
N SER A 171 17.26 -3.32 -1.12
CA SER A 171 17.30 -2.94 0.30
C SER A 171 18.70 -2.69 0.88
N SER A 172 19.78 -3.18 0.23
CA SER A 172 21.16 -2.91 0.63
C SER A 172 21.73 -1.60 0.09
N ARG A 173 21.05 -0.91 -0.84
CA ARG A 173 21.46 0.39 -1.41
C ARG A 173 21.09 1.56 -0.49
N CYS A 174 21.48 1.47 0.77
CA CYS A 174 21.33 2.51 1.78
C CYS A 174 22.25 2.24 2.97
N VAL A 175 22.39 3.23 3.86
CA VAL A 175 22.96 3.01 5.18
C VAL A 175 22.03 2.10 5.98
N SER A 176 22.59 1.04 6.58
CA SER A 176 21.87 0.18 7.52
C SER A 176 21.73 0.90 8.85
N VAL A 177 20.50 1.04 9.34
CA VAL A 177 20.21 1.65 10.64
C VAL A 177 19.41 0.65 11.45
N GLU A 178 19.89 0.34 12.65
CA GLU A 178 19.15 -0.52 13.56
C GLU A 178 17.96 0.25 14.17
N PRO A 179 16.82 -0.41 14.46
CA PRO A 179 15.63 0.27 14.98
C PRO A 179 15.88 1.17 16.19
N ARG A 180 16.76 0.74 17.12
CA ARG A 180 17.15 1.53 18.31
C ARG A 180 17.88 2.84 17.98
N ASP A 181 18.54 2.91 16.83
CA ASP A 181 19.34 4.05 16.39
C ASP A 181 18.54 4.97 15.43
N MET A 182 17.31 4.57 15.05
CA MET A 182 16.47 5.28 14.10
C MET A 182 16.06 6.67 14.58
N ALA A 183 15.85 6.87 15.89
CA ALA A 183 15.47 8.19 16.40
C ALA A 183 16.60 9.22 16.21
N LYS A 184 17.84 8.80 16.51
CA LYS A 184 19.04 9.62 16.26
C LYS A 184 19.24 9.84 14.76
N TRP A 185 19.11 8.79 13.96
CA TRP A 185 19.21 8.90 12.50
C TRP A 185 18.17 9.88 11.94
N PHE A 186 16.91 9.76 12.35
CA PHE A 186 15.83 10.63 11.87
C PHE A 186 16.08 12.09 12.27
N SER A 187 16.48 12.35 13.52
CA SER A 187 16.82 13.70 13.98
C SER A 187 17.90 14.36 13.11
N ASN A 188 18.92 13.60 12.70
CA ASN A 188 20.01 14.08 11.84
C ASN A 188 19.59 14.31 10.37
N HIS A 189 18.51 13.69 9.90
CA HIS A 189 18.12 13.68 8.49
C HIS A 189 16.75 14.32 8.20
N LYS A 190 15.97 14.69 9.24
CA LYS A 190 14.59 15.18 9.11
C LYS A 190 14.44 16.32 8.10
N THR A 191 15.33 17.31 8.12
CA THR A 191 15.28 18.46 7.22
C THR A 191 15.49 18.02 5.76
N ARG A 192 16.41 17.10 5.51
CA ARG A 192 16.65 16.56 4.16
C ARG A 192 15.47 15.75 3.65
N LEU A 193 14.86 14.94 4.53
CA LEU A 193 13.66 14.16 4.21
C LEU A 193 12.47 15.08 3.85
N GLN A 194 12.31 16.20 4.55
CA GLN A 194 11.24 17.17 4.27
C GLN A 194 11.46 17.95 2.97
N VAL A 195 12.72 18.27 2.63
CA VAL A 195 13.05 19.02 1.40
C VAL A 195 13.05 18.12 0.16
N SER A 196 13.55 16.88 0.30
CA SER A 196 13.69 15.94 -0.81
C SER A 196 13.00 14.62 -0.50
N ARG A 197 11.71 14.56 -0.81
CA ARG A 197 10.92 13.32 -0.73
C ARG A 197 11.39 12.22 -1.69
N HIS A 198 12.38 12.48 -2.54
CA HIS A 198 12.94 11.52 -3.48
C HIS A 198 14.42 11.18 -3.19
N ASP A 199 14.95 11.54 -2.01
CA ASP A 199 16.27 11.08 -1.54
C ASP A 199 16.23 9.57 -1.26
N ARG A 200 16.42 8.77 -2.33
CA ARG A 200 16.21 7.32 -2.32
C ARG A 200 17.09 6.60 -1.31
N GLU A 201 18.28 7.12 -1.01
CA GLU A 201 19.16 6.49 -0.02
C GLU A 201 18.57 6.63 1.39
N LEU A 202 18.17 7.84 1.78
CA LEU A 202 17.58 8.09 3.10
C LEU A 202 16.23 7.40 3.28
N ILE A 203 15.36 7.51 2.27
CA ILE A 203 14.04 6.85 2.25
C ILE A 203 14.22 5.36 2.48
N ARG A 204 15.21 4.76 1.80
CA ARG A 204 15.46 3.33 1.87
C ARG A 204 15.99 2.86 3.23
N SER A 205 16.75 3.69 3.95
CA SER A 205 17.15 3.38 5.33
C SER A 205 15.93 3.13 6.23
N PHE A 206 14.90 4.00 6.17
CA PHE A 206 13.64 3.76 6.89
C PHE A 206 12.84 2.60 6.29
N SER A 207 12.77 2.52 4.96
CA SER A 207 12.03 1.47 4.24
C SER A 207 12.49 0.06 4.64
N ARG A 208 13.79 -0.13 4.89
CA ARG A 208 14.34 -1.41 5.33
C ARG A 208 13.87 -1.81 6.72
N VAL A 209 13.74 -0.85 7.64
CA VAL A 209 13.16 -1.09 8.97
C VAL A 209 11.66 -1.41 8.84
N PHE A 210 10.92 -0.55 8.13
CA PHE A 210 9.48 -0.72 7.95
C PHE A 210 9.13 -2.03 7.20
N SER A 211 9.96 -2.44 6.24
CA SER A 211 9.80 -3.70 5.52
C SER A 211 9.85 -4.91 6.45
N LYS A 212 10.70 -4.91 7.49
CA LYS A 212 10.71 -5.97 8.50
C LYS A 212 9.40 -5.98 9.30
N TRP A 213 8.88 -4.81 9.66
CA TRP A 213 7.60 -4.72 10.37
C TRP A 213 6.42 -5.23 9.52
N LEU A 214 6.40 -4.98 8.21
CA LEU A 214 5.39 -5.57 7.31
C LEU A 214 5.45 -7.10 7.24
N GLU A 215 6.61 -7.69 7.55
CA GLU A 215 6.84 -9.14 7.60
C GLU A 215 6.43 -9.72 8.96
N GLU A 216 6.83 -9.06 10.05
CA GLU A 216 6.60 -9.46 11.44
C GLU A 216 5.16 -9.18 11.90
N HIS A 217 4.51 -8.15 11.34
CA HIS A 217 3.18 -7.70 11.72
C HIS A 217 2.24 -7.59 10.51
N PRO A 218 1.63 -8.69 10.04
CA PRO A 218 0.76 -8.69 8.86
C PRO A 218 -0.41 -7.68 8.93
N ARG A 219 -0.91 -7.35 10.14
CA ARG A 219 -1.97 -6.34 10.34
C ARG A 219 -1.57 -4.93 9.88
N LEU A 220 -0.27 -4.61 9.84
CA LEU A 220 0.23 -3.32 9.41
C LEU A 220 -0.13 -3.02 7.93
N TRP A 221 -0.24 -4.05 7.09
CA TRP A 221 -0.68 -3.89 5.70
C TRP A 221 -2.08 -3.29 5.59
N ALA A 222 -2.99 -3.62 6.52
CA ALA A 222 -4.36 -3.10 6.54
C ALA A 222 -4.44 -1.60 6.87
N LEU A 223 -3.33 -1.00 7.34
CA LEU A 223 -3.25 0.43 7.61
C LEU A 223 -2.78 1.24 6.40
N VAL A 224 -2.08 0.62 5.43
CA VAL A 224 -1.58 1.31 4.24
C VAL A 224 -2.67 2.08 3.47
N PRO A 225 -3.89 1.55 3.25
CA PRO A 225 -4.95 2.29 2.55
C PRO A 225 -5.41 3.59 3.24
N LYS A 226 -5.06 3.77 4.51
CA LYS A 226 -5.39 4.96 5.32
C LYS A 226 -4.30 6.04 5.23
N LEU A 227 -3.18 5.78 4.57
CA LEU A 227 -2.01 6.66 4.57
C LEU A 227 -2.29 8.05 3.98
N GLY A 228 -3.11 8.14 2.93
CA GLY A 228 -3.55 9.39 2.31
C GLY A 228 -4.78 10.06 2.97
N ARG A 229 -5.15 9.67 4.20
CA ARG A 229 -6.29 10.25 4.93
C ARG A 229 -6.05 11.73 5.26
N GLY A 230 -7.11 12.54 5.18
CA GLY A 230 -7.09 13.96 5.53
C GLY A 230 -6.30 14.85 4.56
N GLN A 231 -6.10 16.10 4.95
CA GLN A 231 -5.24 17.06 4.26
C GLN A 231 -4.04 17.38 5.15
N SER A 232 -2.88 17.59 4.54
CA SER A 232 -1.69 18.06 5.26
C SER A 232 -1.71 19.58 5.42
N THR A 233 -0.90 20.10 6.33
CA THR A 233 -0.57 21.52 6.44
C THR A 233 0.91 21.75 6.16
N ASN A 234 1.31 22.98 5.87
CA ASN A 234 2.71 23.32 5.60
C ASN A 234 3.63 23.11 6.82
N GLU A 235 3.05 23.20 8.02
CA GLU A 235 3.75 23.06 9.29
C GLU A 235 3.63 21.65 9.90
N GLU A 236 3.07 20.67 9.17
CA GLU A 236 2.80 19.33 9.69
C GLU A 236 4.07 18.64 10.23
N SER A 237 4.03 18.30 11.52
CA SER A 237 5.08 17.51 12.15
C SER A 237 4.96 16.02 11.79
N ILE A 238 6.01 15.25 12.05
CA ILE A 238 5.94 13.79 11.85
C ILE A 238 4.94 13.12 12.80
N CYS A 239 4.72 13.67 14.00
CA CYS A 239 3.67 13.20 14.91
C CYS A 239 2.29 13.41 14.30
N ASP A 240 2.02 14.62 13.81
CA ASP A 240 0.74 14.96 13.17
C ASP A 240 0.49 14.06 11.96
N ARG A 241 1.53 13.81 11.15
CA ARG A 241 1.44 12.89 10.00
C ARG A 241 1.06 11.48 10.40
N ILE A 242 1.65 10.95 11.49
CA ILE A 242 1.35 9.62 12.03
C ILE A 242 -0.09 9.57 12.56
N ASP A 243 -0.50 10.57 13.35
CA ASP A 243 -1.84 10.63 13.94
C ASP A 243 -2.94 10.84 12.90
N ARG A 244 -2.64 11.54 11.80
CA ARG A 244 -3.54 11.67 10.66
C ARG A 244 -3.70 10.35 9.89
N TRP A 245 -2.66 9.54 9.83
CA TRP A 245 -2.69 8.22 9.19
C TRP A 245 -3.40 7.18 10.06
N ILE A 246 -2.97 7.02 11.31
CA ILE A 246 -3.34 5.96 12.23
C ILE A 246 -4.18 6.56 13.34
N SER A 247 -5.44 6.14 13.48
CA SER A 247 -6.34 6.76 14.45
C SER A 247 -5.97 6.36 15.88
N PRO A 248 -5.76 7.33 16.79
CA PRO A 248 -5.46 7.04 18.19
C PRO A 248 -6.65 6.45 18.95
N GLU A 249 -7.87 6.53 18.39
CA GLU A 249 -9.11 6.04 19.00
C GLU A 249 -9.27 4.52 18.87
N ASN A 250 -8.54 3.89 17.94
CA ASN A 250 -8.52 2.43 17.77
C ASN A 250 -7.30 1.85 18.51
N PRO A 251 -7.47 1.03 19.56
CA PRO A 251 -6.36 0.50 20.35
C PRO A 251 -5.32 -0.31 19.55
N GLU A 252 -5.74 -1.05 18.52
CA GLU A 252 -4.80 -1.83 17.69
C GLU A 252 -3.99 -0.92 16.75
N GLU A 253 -4.61 0.15 16.29
CA GLU A 253 -3.93 1.18 15.49
C GLU A 253 -2.95 1.97 16.35
N LYS A 254 -3.35 2.34 17.57
CA LYS A 254 -2.53 3.05 18.55
C LYS A 254 -1.18 2.36 18.80
N GLU A 255 -1.16 1.03 18.91
CA GLU A 255 0.09 0.26 19.08
C GLU A 255 1.10 0.54 17.95
N PHE A 256 0.65 0.59 16.69
CA PHE A 256 1.51 0.91 15.54
C PHE A 256 1.91 2.38 15.48
N ALA A 257 1.00 3.30 15.86
CA ALA A 257 1.33 4.71 15.98
C ALA A 257 2.45 4.93 17.02
N ASP A 258 2.34 4.28 18.18
CA ASP A 258 3.35 4.35 19.24
C ASP A 258 4.67 3.73 18.78
N LEU A 259 4.65 2.56 18.12
CA LEU A 259 5.85 1.95 17.54
C LEU A 259 6.57 2.90 16.57
N LEU A 260 5.83 3.56 15.68
CA LEU A 260 6.37 4.53 14.72
C LEU A 260 6.97 5.74 15.43
N LYS A 261 6.22 6.35 16.35
CA LYS A 261 6.67 7.52 17.13
C LYS A 261 7.92 7.20 17.93
N ASN A 262 7.97 6.05 18.60
CA ASN A 262 9.11 5.67 19.43
C ASN A 262 10.34 5.38 18.59
N THR A 263 10.17 4.74 17.43
CA THR A 263 11.27 4.46 16.50
C THR A 263 11.84 5.75 15.90
N LEU A 264 10.99 6.71 15.53
CA LEU A 264 11.43 7.95 14.87
C LEU A 264 11.85 9.05 15.85
N LEU A 265 11.28 9.10 17.05
CA LEU A 265 11.43 10.23 17.97
C LEU A 265 12.05 9.83 19.32
N GLY A 266 12.19 8.53 19.61
CA GLY A 266 12.71 8.06 20.89
C GLY A 266 11.78 8.35 22.07
N VAL A 267 10.49 8.59 21.80
CA VAL A 267 9.48 8.69 22.85
C VAL A 267 9.32 7.31 23.50
N PRO A 268 9.16 7.18 24.82
CA PRO A 268 8.82 5.91 25.45
C PRO A 268 7.34 5.56 25.20
N VAL A 269 7.01 4.28 24.89
CA VAL A 269 5.62 3.80 25.00
C VAL A 269 5.19 4.04 26.44
N GLN A 270 4.12 4.82 26.68
CA GLN A 270 3.45 4.74 27.97
C GLN A 270 2.73 3.39 28.02
N THR A 271 3.40 2.37 28.51
CA THR A 271 2.73 1.14 28.91
C THR A 271 1.80 1.54 30.06
N GLU A 272 0.49 1.35 29.87
CA GLU A 272 -0.45 1.46 30.98
C GLU A 272 0.02 0.53 32.08
N SER A 273 0.58 1.12 33.14
CA SER A 273 0.98 0.39 34.33
C SER A 273 -0.29 -0.23 34.89
N GLY A 274 -0.39 -1.56 34.77
CA GLY A 274 -1.42 -2.34 35.42
C GLY A 274 -1.56 -1.88 36.86
N SER A 275 -2.77 -1.39 37.17
CA SER A 275 -3.20 -1.02 38.51
C SER A 275 -2.83 -2.14 39.48
N SER A 276 -1.76 -1.94 40.26
CA SER A 276 -1.53 -2.69 41.49
C SER A 276 -2.70 -2.36 42.42
N LYS A 277 -3.72 -3.23 42.40
CA LYS A 277 -4.68 -3.29 43.50
C LYS A 277 -3.96 -3.94 44.67
N ASN A 278 -3.28 -3.10 45.44
CA ASN A 278 -3.05 -3.36 46.86
C ASN A 278 -4.39 -3.37 47.56
N GLN A 279 -4.71 -4.44 48.28
CA GLN A 279 -5.55 -4.42 49.48
C GLN A 279 -5.62 -5.83 50.11
N PRO A 280 -5.86 -5.88 51.43
CA PRO A 280 -4.92 -5.66 52.53
C PRO A 280 -4.36 -6.97 53.12
#